data_AF-A0A8T4MAV1-F1
#
_entry.id   AF-A0A8T4MAV1-F1
#
_cell.length_a   1.000
_cell.length_b   1.000
_cell.length_c   1.000
_cell.angle_alpha   90.00
_cell.angle_beta   90.00
_cell.angle_gamma   90.00
#
_symmetry.space_group_name_H-M   'P 1'
#
loop_
_entity.id
_entity.type
_entity.pdbx_description
1 polymer ?
#
loop_
_entity_poly.entity_id
_entity_poly.type
_entity_poly.pdbx_seq_one_letter_code
_entity_poly.pdbx_strand_id
1 'polypeptide(L)'
;MKHNSKQVEIEFELPGFDKKDIKINLSKNFASIRAEKEMEIKVKRKEFFHDEKIYRSFSYSTTLPSINPRKAKTKFINGTLKIIAPKDRR
;
A
#
# COMPACT_ATOMS: atom_id res chain seq x y z
N MET A 1 4.58 -11.85 -3.10
CA MET A 1 5.91 -11.31 -3.48
C MET A 1 6.54 -12.26 -4.50
N LYS A 2 7.07 -11.74 -5.60
CA LYS A 2 7.81 -12.49 -6.63
C LYS A 2 9.18 -11.85 -6.80
N HIS A 3 10.22 -12.62 -7.05
CA HIS A 3 11.54 -12.07 -7.39
C HIS A 3 12.26 -12.97 -8.39
N ASN A 4 13.09 -12.35 -9.23
CA ASN A 4 13.97 -13.06 -10.15
C ASN A 4 15.42 -12.54 -9.98
N SER A 5 16.31 -12.87 -10.92
CA SER A 5 17.72 -12.46 -10.86
C SER A 5 17.94 -10.96 -11.01
N LYS A 6 16.95 -10.19 -11.51
CA LYS A 6 17.09 -8.76 -11.81
C LYS A 6 16.26 -7.85 -10.91
N GLN A 7 15.08 -8.29 -10.46
CA GLN A 7 14.16 -7.42 -9.73
C GLN A 7 13.29 -8.18 -8.73
N VAL A 8 12.67 -7.42 -7.83
CA VAL A 8 11.64 -7.82 -6.88
C VAL A 8 10.35 -7.13 -7.27
N GLU A 9 9.25 -7.87 -7.17
CA GLU A 9 7.90 -7.40 -7.41
C GLU A 9 6.99 -7.75 -6.22
N ILE A 10 6.28 -6.74 -5.73
CA ILE A 10 5.34 -6.85 -4.62
C ILE A 10 4.00 -6.27 -5.09
N GLU A 11 2.94 -7.02 -4.87
CA GLU A 11 1.59 -6.65 -5.27
C GLU A 11 0.64 -6.89 -4.08
N PHE A 12 -0.25 -5.92 -3.84
CA PHE A 12 -1.29 -5.99 -2.81
C PHE A 12 -2.60 -5.43 -3.34
N GLU A 13 -3.70 -6.09 -2.99
CA GLU A 13 -5.05 -5.58 -3.19
C GLU A 13 -5.46 -4.79 -1.94
N LEU A 14 -5.63 -3.48 -2.11
CA LEU A 14 -6.01 -2.51 -1.09
C LEU A 14 -7.28 -1.75 -1.53
N PRO A 15 -8.41 -2.45 -1.75
CA PRO A 15 -9.65 -1.81 -2.18
C PRO A 15 -10.17 -0.83 -1.12
N GLY A 16 -10.68 0.30 -1.59
CA GLY A 16 -11.24 1.35 -0.74
C GLY A 16 -10.22 2.34 -0.17
N PHE A 17 -8.91 2.11 -0.36
CA PHE A 17 -7.87 3.09 -0.08
C PHE A 17 -7.57 3.94 -1.31
N ASP A 18 -7.27 5.21 -1.10
CA ASP A 18 -6.74 6.10 -2.11
C ASP A 18 -5.21 6.10 -2.07
N LYS A 19 -4.54 6.51 -3.16
CA LYS A 19 -3.07 6.58 -3.21
C LYS A 19 -2.47 7.42 -2.08
N LYS A 20 -3.18 8.48 -1.67
CA LYS A 20 -2.79 9.39 -0.58
C LYS A 20 -2.83 8.72 0.81
N ASP A 21 -3.64 7.68 0.96
CA ASP A 21 -3.82 6.95 2.21
C ASP A 21 -2.69 5.93 2.42
N ILE A 22 -1.88 5.66 1.39
CA ILE A 22 -0.85 4.63 1.34
C ILE A 22 0.54 5.26 1.54
N LYS A 23 1.24 4.81 2.59
CA LYS A 23 2.66 5.10 2.83
C LYS A 23 3.49 3.86 2.50
N ILE A 24 4.51 4.06 1.67
CA ILE A 24 5.46 3.02 1.26
C ILE A 24 6.84 3.45 1.71
N ASN A 25 7.51 2.59 2.48
CA ASN A 25 8.90 2.78 2.87
C ASN A 25 9.74 1.65 2.28
N LEU A 26 10.73 2.01 1.46
CA LEU A 26 11.63 1.09 0.78
C LEU A 26 13.06 1.38 1.18
N SER A 27 13.69 0.37 1.77
CA SER A 27 15.10 0.34 2.11
C SER A 27 15.79 -0.76 1.33
N LYS A 28 17.12 -0.79 1.42
CA LYS A 28 17.97 -1.71 0.66
C LYS A 28 17.56 -3.20 0.79
N ASN A 29 17.08 -3.60 1.97
CA ASN A 29 16.74 -5.00 2.29
C ASN A 29 15.37 -5.13 2.97
N PHE A 30 14.52 -4.09 2.87
CA PHE A 30 13.27 -4.06 3.63
C PHE A 30 12.21 -3.23 2.91
N ALA A 31 10.96 -3.67 3.01
CA ALA A 31 9.79 -2.92 2.56
C ALA A 31 8.74 -2.88 3.65
N SER A 32 8.11 -1.71 3.81
CA SER A 32 6.92 -1.52 4.63
C SER A 32 5.87 -0.78 3.82
N ILE A 33 4.64 -1.30 3.86
CA ILE A 33 3.45 -0.73 3.23
C ILE A 33 2.44 -0.53 4.35
N ARG A 34 1.97 0.69 4.52
CA ARG A 34 0.91 1.04 5.47
C ARG A 34 -0.17 1.81 4.73
N ALA A 35 -1.44 1.48 4.94
CA ALA A 35 -2.57 2.23 4.40
C ALA A 35 -3.58 2.50 5.50
N GLU A 36 -4.02 3.74 5.67
CA GLU A 36 -4.95 4.13 6.73
C GLU A 36 -6.00 5.09 6.19
N LYS A 37 -7.28 4.80 6.44
CA LYS A 37 -8.41 5.62 6.01
C LYS A 37 -9.47 5.67 7.09
N GLU A 38 -9.92 6.87 7.37
CA GLU A 38 -11.09 7.13 8.21
C GLU A 38 -12.23 7.61 7.30
N MET A 39 -13.42 7.05 7.49
CA MET A 39 -14.64 7.46 6.79
C MET A 39 -15.75 7.72 7.80
N GLU A 40 -16.45 8.83 7.62
CA GLU A 40 -17.64 9.18 8.40
C GLU A 40 -18.87 9.07 7.50
N ILE A 41 -19.87 8.31 7.93
CA ILE A 41 -21.13 8.09 7.23
C ILE A 41 -22.22 8.76 8.04
N LYS A 42 -22.71 9.90 7.56
CA LYS A 42 -23.85 10.64 8.15
C LYS A 42 -25.08 10.53 7.27
N VAL A 43 -26.12 9.86 7.77
CA VAL A 43 -27.43 9.79 7.11
C VAL A 43 -28.45 10.54 7.98
N LYS A 44 -29.00 11.63 7.43
CA LYS A 44 -30.12 12.37 8.04
C LYS A 44 -31.39 12.12 7.23
N ARG A 45 -32.36 11.40 7.81
CA ARG A 45 -33.74 11.32 7.32
C ARG A 45 -34.70 11.72 8.43
N LYS A 46 -35.91 12.18 8.08
CA LYS A 46 -36.89 12.76 9.01
C LYS A 46 -37.21 11.88 10.24
N GLU A 47 -37.00 10.57 10.15
CA GLU A 47 -37.32 9.60 11.21
C GLU A 47 -36.10 8.83 11.74
N PHE A 48 -34.89 9.08 11.20
CA PHE A 48 -33.67 8.36 11.64
C PHE A 48 -32.40 9.19 11.48
N PHE A 49 -31.54 9.14 12.51
CA PHE A 49 -30.20 9.69 12.50
C PHE A 49 -29.20 8.53 12.58
N HIS A 50 -28.39 8.35 11.52
CA HIS A 50 -27.28 7.40 11.48
C HIS A 50 -25.96 8.16 11.41
N ASP A 51 -25.03 7.85 12.31
CA ASP A 51 -23.66 8.34 12.27
C ASP A 51 -22.71 7.17 12.54
N GLU A 52 -21.95 6.76 11.52
CA GLU A 52 -20.97 5.69 11.61
C GLU A 52 -19.57 6.21 11.26
N LYS A 53 -18.59 5.93 12.12
CA LYS A 53 -17.17 6.15 11.81
C LYS A 53 -16.49 4.82 11.53
N ILE A 54 -15.97 4.66 10.33
CA ILE A 54 -15.23 3.48 9.87
C ILE A 54 -13.75 3.81 9.81
N TYR A 55 -12.95 3.10 10.60
CA TYR A 55 -11.50 3.14 10.56
C TYR A 55 -10.98 1.89 9.84
N ARG A 56 -10.20 2.09 8.78
CA ARG A 56 -9.57 1.00 8.03
C ARG A 56 -8.06 1.20 8.03
N SER A 57 -7.35 0.15 8.43
CA SER A 57 -5.88 0.13 8.39
C SER A 57 -5.36 -1.16 7.78
N PHE A 58 -4.29 -1.04 6.99
CA PHE A 58 -3.49 -2.14 6.48
C PHE A 58 -2.03 -1.89 6.81
N SER A 59 -1.32 -2.92 7.25
CA SER A 59 0.12 -2.85 7.51
C SER A 59 0.77 -4.15 7.08
N TYR A 60 1.78 -4.05 6.24
CA TYR A 60 2.62 -5.17 5.82
C TYR A 60 4.08 -4.76 5.81
N SER A 61 4.94 -5.65 6.28
CA SER A 61 6.38 -5.47 6.22
C SER A 61 7.08 -6.78 5.89
N THR A 62 8.15 -6.70 5.13
CA THR A 62 8.94 -7.88 4.77
C THR A 62 10.39 -7.52 4.51
N THR A 63 11.28 -8.50 4.71
CA THR A 63 12.67 -8.41 4.29
C THR A 63 12.76 -8.72 2.79
N LEU A 64 13.64 -7.98 2.11
CA LEU A 64 13.88 -8.10 0.68
C LEU A 64 15.32 -8.54 0.42
N PRO A 65 15.57 -9.26 -0.69
CA PRO A 65 16.93 -9.33 -1.22
C PRO A 65 17.41 -7.91 -1.55
N SER A 66 18.72 -7.67 -1.53
CA SER A 66 19.29 -6.34 -1.74
C SER A 66 18.75 -5.68 -3.02
N ILE A 67 18.05 -4.55 -2.90
CA ILE A 67 17.47 -3.74 -3.99
C ILE A 67 18.08 -2.34 -4.05
N ASN A 68 17.91 -1.68 -5.21
CA ASN A 68 18.16 -0.25 -5.36
C ASN A 68 16.84 0.53 -5.21
N PRO A 69 16.53 1.09 -4.03
CA PRO A 69 15.26 1.76 -3.76
C PRO A 69 15.07 3.04 -4.60
N ARG A 70 16.15 3.72 -5.00
CA ARG A 70 16.06 4.94 -5.84
C ARG A 70 15.53 4.66 -7.24
N LYS A 71 15.66 3.42 -7.72
CA LYS A 71 15.16 2.98 -9.02
C LYS A 71 13.83 2.23 -8.92
N ALA A 72 13.21 2.19 -7.75
CA ALA A 72 11.92 1.52 -7.57
C ALA A 72 10.81 2.31 -8.29
N LYS A 73 9.86 1.56 -8.87
CA LYS A 73 8.64 2.09 -9.48
C LYS A 73 7.44 1.60 -8.70
N THR A 74 6.50 2.49 -8.41
CA THR A 74 5.25 2.18 -7.74
C THR A 74 4.07 2.63 -8.59
N LYS A 75 3.00 1.82 -8.60
CA LYS A 75 1.76 2.10 -9.31
C LYS A 75 0.59 1.67 -8.44
N PHE A 76 -0.43 2.52 -8.33
CA PHE A 76 -1.68 2.19 -7.66
C PHE A 76 -2.83 2.44 -8.62
N ILE A 77 -3.53 1.38 -9.06
CA ILE A 77 -4.63 1.45 -10.01
C ILE A 77 -5.73 0.50 -9.53
N ASN A 78 -6.98 0.97 -9.54
CA ASN A 78 -8.18 0.18 -9.26
C ASN A 78 -8.08 -0.63 -7.96
N GLY A 79 -7.50 -0.03 -6.90
CA GLY A 79 -7.32 -0.71 -5.61
C GLY A 79 -6.12 -1.64 -5.55
N THR A 80 -5.33 -1.81 -6.61
CA THR A 80 -4.13 -2.66 -6.61
C THR A 80 -2.87 -1.83 -6.54
N LEU A 81 -2.04 -2.08 -5.51
CA LEU A 81 -0.71 -1.52 -5.36
C LEU A 81 0.32 -2.49 -5.95
N LYS A 82 1.14 -1.99 -6.87
CA LYS A 82 2.27 -2.72 -7.46
C LYS A 82 3.57 -1.95 -7.25
N ILE A 83 4.56 -2.65 -6.72
CA ILE A 83 5.90 -2.13 -6.45
C ILE A 83 6.90 -3.01 -7.20
N ILE A 84 7.75 -2.41 -8.01
CA ILE A 84 8.82 -3.08 -8.75
C ILE A 84 10.14 -2.40 -8.41
N ALA A 85 11.08 -3.15 -7.84
CA ALA A 85 12.38 -2.64 -7.45
C ALA A 85 13.50 -3.50 -8.06
N PRO A 86 14.47 -2.91 -8.79
CA PRO A 86 15.60 -3.68 -9.30
C PRO A 86 16.50 -4.12 -8.14
N LYS A 87 17.06 -5.33 -8.24
CA LYS A 87 18.09 -5.81 -7.31
C LYS A 87 19.32 -4.92 -7.42
N ASP A 88 19.98 -4.70 -6.28
CA ASP A 88 21.25 -3.99 -6.25
C ASP A 88 22.30 -4.89 -6.91
N ARG A 89 22.78 -4.48 -8.09
CA ARG A 89 23.93 -5.11 -8.72
C ARG A 89 25.14 -4.37 -8.18
N ARG A 90 25.80 -4.97 -7.18
CA ARG A 90 27.22 -4.69 -6.96
C ARG A 90 28.01 -5.21 -8.14
#